data_AF-A0A7J7CAG0-F1
#
_entry.id   AF-A0A7J7CAG0-F1
#
_cell.length_a   1.000
_cell.length_b   1.000
_cell.length_c   1.000
_cell.angle_alpha   90.00
_cell.angle_beta   90.00
_cell.angle_gamma   90.00
#
_symmetry.space_group_name_H-M   'P 1'
#
loop_
_entity.id
_entity.type
_entity.pdbx_description
1 polymer ?
#
loop_
_entity_poly.entity_id
_entity_poly.type
_entity_poly.pdbx_seq_one_letter_code
_entity_poly.pdbx_strand_id
1 'polypeptide(L)'
;MESKFTTFCLTFLCIISSLLYISTAQPSLAAAATTTKTSSTADKTYVKKACNTTTYPKICYKSLSSYASAIKSNPQNLWGAALNLTLQVARNTSALVTSVLKTKGLSGAEVSAVKDCVDEIGDSIDELKQTLKALGRIGGPKAEYEMANMRTWVSAAITDEDTCIEGLDENKKISSSVRSKIRNYILNFARMTSNALALINTLKY
;
A
#
# COMPACT_ATOMS: atom_id res chain seq x y z
N MET A 1 14.29 -78.27 14.92
CA MET A 1 13.21 -77.44 14.32
C MET A 1 12.69 -76.39 15.30
N GLU A 2 12.80 -76.62 16.62
CA GLU A 2 12.27 -75.73 17.65
C GLU A 2 13.02 -74.40 17.84
N SER A 3 14.34 -74.37 17.62
CA SER A 3 15.15 -73.14 17.81
C SER A 3 14.78 -71.99 16.87
N LYS A 4 14.26 -72.26 15.66
CA LYS A 4 13.87 -71.21 14.71
C LYS A 4 12.52 -70.57 15.05
N PHE A 5 11.66 -71.27 15.79
CA PHE A 5 10.33 -70.79 16.17
C PHE A 5 10.43 -69.80 17.35
N THR A 6 11.33 -70.05 18.30
CA THR A 6 11.59 -69.17 19.44
C THR A 6 12.20 -67.82 19.01
N THR A 7 13.11 -67.83 18.04
CA THR A 7 13.72 -66.60 17.49
C THR A 7 12.69 -65.74 16.76
N PHE A 8 11.76 -66.34 16.01
CA PHE A 8 10.71 -65.60 15.30
C PHE A 8 9.72 -64.92 16.27
N CYS A 9 9.39 -65.59 17.38
CA CYS A 9 8.50 -65.06 18.41
C CYS A 9 9.11 -63.86 19.17
N LEU A 10 10.42 -63.94 19.48
CA LEU A 10 11.15 -62.85 20.14
C LEU A 10 11.28 -61.61 19.23
N THR A 11 11.49 -61.79 17.92
CA THR A 11 11.56 -60.67 16.98
C THR A 11 10.19 -59.99 16.77
N PHE A 12 9.09 -60.76 16.81
CA PHE A 12 7.74 -60.19 16.62
C PHE A 12 7.29 -59.37 17.84
N LEU A 13 7.62 -59.81 19.06
CA LEU A 13 7.32 -59.07 20.29
C LEU A 13 8.08 -57.73 20.41
N CYS A 14 9.33 -57.65 19.92
CA CYS A 14 10.10 -56.41 19.92
C CYS A 14 9.56 -55.34 18.95
N ILE A 15 8.96 -55.75 17.81
CA ILE A 15 8.41 -54.83 16.81
C ILE A 15 7.09 -54.20 17.30
N ILE A 16 6.27 -54.95 18.05
CA ILE A 16 5.00 -54.43 18.59
C ILE A 16 5.27 -53.44 19.75
N SER A 17 6.32 -53.67 20.55
CA SER A 17 6.75 -52.75 21.62
C SER A 17 7.29 -51.41 21.10
N SER A 18 7.84 -51.37 19.87
CA SER A 18 8.41 -50.15 19.29
C SER A 18 7.37 -49.30 18.54
N LEU A 19 6.22 -49.86 18.15
CA LEU A 19 5.12 -49.14 17.50
C LEU A 19 4.17 -48.43 18.49
N LEU A 20 4.16 -48.80 19.77
CA LEU A 20 3.32 -48.17 20.80
C LEU A 20 3.94 -46.92 21.46
N TYR A 21 5.20 -46.59 21.17
CA TYR A 21 5.89 -45.41 21.73
C TYR A 21 5.73 -44.11 20.90
N ILE A 22 5.11 -44.17 19.71
CA ILE A 22 5.00 -43.00 18.82
C ILE A 22 3.72 -42.16 19.11
N SER A 23 2.83 -42.62 20.00
CA SER A 23 1.50 -42.01 20.16
C SER A 23 1.34 -41.01 21.32
N THR A 24 2.39 -40.51 21.97
CA THR A 24 2.26 -39.58 23.12
C THR A 24 3.05 -38.28 23.05
N ALA A 25 3.47 -37.84 21.86
CA ALA A 25 4.01 -36.49 21.68
C ALA A 25 3.10 -35.67 20.75
N GLN A 26 1.99 -35.18 21.31
CA GLN A 26 1.23 -34.09 20.69
C GLN A 26 1.85 -32.77 21.19
N PRO A 27 2.65 -32.04 20.40
CA PRO A 27 2.99 -30.68 20.75
C PRO A 27 1.71 -29.85 20.71
N SER A 28 1.34 -29.32 21.87
CA SER A 28 0.31 -28.29 22.02
C SER A 28 0.55 -27.16 21.02
N LEU A 29 -0.32 -27.06 20.00
CA LEU A 29 -0.38 -25.96 19.04
C LEU A 29 -1.01 -24.67 19.63
N ALA A 30 -0.92 -24.46 20.95
CA ALA A 30 -1.51 -23.29 21.59
C ALA A 30 -0.58 -22.06 21.63
N ALA A 31 0.68 -22.16 21.19
CA ALA A 31 1.63 -21.06 21.27
C ALA A 31 1.66 -20.13 20.03
N ALA A 32 1.21 -20.58 18.85
CA ALA A 32 1.30 -19.79 17.61
C ALA A 32 0.22 -18.70 17.47
N ALA A 33 -0.93 -18.86 18.13
CA ALA A 33 -2.03 -17.90 18.09
C ALA A 33 -1.75 -16.64 18.93
N THR A 34 -0.95 -16.77 20.00
CA THR A 34 -0.63 -15.66 20.90
C THR A 34 0.43 -14.72 20.32
N THR A 35 1.42 -15.26 19.60
CA THR A 35 2.50 -14.47 18.95
C THR A 35 2.00 -13.68 17.74
N THR A 36 1.07 -14.24 16.97
CA THR A 36 0.45 -13.59 15.80
C THR A 36 -0.51 -12.46 16.18
N LYS A 37 -1.28 -12.62 17.26
CA LYS A 37 -2.19 -11.57 17.74
C LYS A 37 -1.45 -10.37 18.33
N THR A 38 -0.38 -10.60 19.09
CA THR A 38 0.45 -9.55 19.70
C THR A 38 1.24 -8.76 18.66
N SER A 39 1.84 -9.43 17.65
CA SER A 39 2.54 -8.75 16.54
C SER A 39 1.60 -7.86 15.72
N SER A 40 0.39 -8.34 15.40
CA SER A 40 -0.60 -7.52 14.66
C SER A 40 -1.03 -6.24 15.41
N THR A 41 -1.01 -6.26 16.75
CA THR A 41 -1.36 -5.10 17.59
C THR A 41 -0.22 -4.09 17.62
N ALA A 42 1.03 -4.56 17.72
CA ALA A 42 2.21 -3.71 17.63
C ALA A 42 2.29 -3.03 16.25
N ASP A 43 2.07 -3.77 15.17
CA ASP A 43 2.08 -3.23 13.80
C ASP A 43 1.01 -2.17 13.58
N LYS A 44 -0.21 -2.38 14.06
CA LYS A 44 -1.27 -1.35 13.99
C LYS A 44 -0.90 -0.11 14.79
N THR A 45 -0.24 -0.28 15.94
CA THR A 45 0.24 0.84 16.76
C THR A 45 1.34 1.62 16.04
N TYR A 46 2.27 0.93 15.38
CA TYR A 46 3.28 1.55 14.52
C TYR A 46 2.65 2.36 13.38
N VAL A 47 1.71 1.76 12.63
CA VAL A 47 1.00 2.46 11.54
C VAL A 47 0.26 3.68 12.06
N LYS A 48 -0.41 3.57 13.21
CA LYS A 48 -1.11 4.71 13.84
C LYS A 48 -0.14 5.82 14.20
N LYS A 49 1.00 5.51 14.81
CA LYS A 49 2.02 6.48 15.18
C LYS A 49 2.58 7.20 13.96
N ALA A 50 2.91 6.46 12.90
CA ALA A 50 3.41 7.05 11.66
C ALA A 50 2.35 7.94 10.98
N CYS A 51 1.10 7.48 10.90
CA CYS A 51 0.03 8.29 10.31
C CYS A 51 -0.27 9.58 11.09
N ASN A 52 -0.04 9.61 12.40
CA ASN A 52 -0.23 10.82 13.20
C ASN A 52 0.74 11.96 12.83
N THR A 53 1.83 11.68 12.10
CA THR A 53 2.77 12.72 11.64
C THR A 53 2.45 13.24 10.25
N THR A 54 1.38 12.75 9.62
CA THR A 54 1.00 13.13 8.24
C THR A 54 0.01 14.29 8.22
N THR A 55 -0.12 14.95 7.07
CA THR A 55 -1.07 16.07 6.86
C THR A 55 -2.53 15.64 7.05
N TYR A 56 -2.87 14.41 6.65
CA TYR A 56 -4.23 13.85 6.78
C TYR A 56 -4.23 12.53 7.57
N PRO A 57 -4.01 12.56 8.91
CA PRO A 57 -3.82 11.35 9.73
C PRO A 57 -4.96 10.34 9.66
N LYS A 58 -6.20 10.83 9.66
CA LYS A 58 -7.39 9.97 9.59
C LYS A 58 -7.45 9.17 8.29
N ILE A 59 -7.11 9.80 7.17
CA ILE A 59 -7.08 9.16 5.85
C ILE A 59 -5.93 8.15 5.81
N CYS A 60 -4.73 8.55 6.24
CA CYS A 60 -3.57 7.67 6.31
C CYS A 60 -3.88 6.39 7.09
N TYR A 61 -4.37 6.51 8.32
CA TYR A 61 -4.61 5.36 9.18
C TYR A 61 -5.74 4.47 8.65
N LYS A 62 -6.83 5.08 8.16
CA LYS A 62 -7.94 4.35 7.55
C LYS A 62 -7.45 3.50 6.37
N SER A 63 -6.58 4.05 5.53
CA SER A 63 -6.05 3.37 4.35
C SER A 63 -5.03 2.27 4.66
N LEU A 64 -4.20 2.45 5.70
CA LEU A 64 -3.05 1.57 5.96
C LEU A 64 -3.27 0.54 7.07
N SER A 65 -4.23 0.75 7.98
CA SER A 65 -4.40 -0.11 9.16
C SER A 65 -4.71 -1.58 8.86
N SER A 66 -5.37 -1.87 7.74
CA SER A 66 -5.60 -3.25 7.27
C SER A 66 -4.33 -3.94 6.75
N TYR A 67 -3.31 -3.17 6.39
CA TYR A 67 -2.02 -3.66 5.87
C TYR A 67 -0.94 -3.77 6.96
N ALA A 68 -1.28 -3.47 8.22
CA ALA A 68 -0.32 -3.43 9.32
C ALA A 68 0.55 -4.70 9.42
N SER A 69 -0.04 -5.88 9.35
CA SER A 69 0.70 -7.16 9.43
C SER A 69 1.65 -7.40 8.25
N ALA A 70 1.42 -6.77 7.10
CA ALA A 70 2.34 -6.81 5.95
C ALA A 70 3.43 -5.75 6.08
N ILE A 71 3.09 -4.59 6.68
CA ILE A 71 4.04 -3.51 6.98
C ILE A 71 5.09 -3.96 8.00
N LYS A 72 4.72 -4.77 9.00
CA LYS A 72 5.64 -5.37 9.99
C LYS A 72 6.52 -4.33 10.70
N SER A 73 5.92 -3.20 11.05
CA SER A 73 6.62 -2.07 11.69
C SER A 73 7.88 -1.58 10.95
N ASN A 74 7.96 -1.81 9.64
CA ASN A 74 9.10 -1.46 8.81
C ASN A 74 8.79 -0.19 7.97
N PRO A 75 9.67 0.84 8.00
CA PRO A 75 9.45 2.07 7.25
C PRO A 75 9.33 1.89 5.73
N GLN A 76 10.19 1.07 5.12
CA GLN A 76 10.17 0.87 3.66
C GLN A 76 8.89 0.14 3.22
N ASN A 77 8.45 -0.85 4.00
CA ASN A 77 7.16 -1.51 3.75
C ASN A 77 5.98 -0.54 3.93
N LEU A 78 6.05 0.36 4.91
CA LEU A 78 5.03 1.40 5.11
C LEU A 78 4.96 2.34 3.91
N TRP A 79 6.11 2.82 3.41
CA TRP A 79 6.17 3.67 2.21
C TRP A 79 5.66 2.94 0.98
N GLY A 80 6.08 1.70 0.77
CA GLY A 80 5.62 0.87 -0.34
C GLY A 80 4.11 0.64 -0.30
N ALA A 81 3.54 0.38 0.88
CA ALA A 81 2.09 0.25 1.04
C ALA A 81 1.37 1.57 0.74
N ALA A 82 1.86 2.70 1.25
CA ALA A 82 1.29 4.02 0.99
C ALA A 82 1.33 4.37 -0.51
N LEU A 83 2.48 4.25 -1.15
CA LEU A 83 2.68 4.55 -2.58
C LEU A 83 1.84 3.66 -3.48
N ASN A 84 1.75 2.36 -3.20
CA ASN A 84 0.91 1.45 -3.98
C ASN A 84 -0.59 1.76 -3.84
N LEU A 85 -1.04 2.15 -2.65
CA LEU A 85 -2.43 2.60 -2.46
C LEU A 85 -2.68 3.92 -3.18
N THR A 86 -1.77 4.89 -3.08
CA THR A 86 -1.84 6.16 -3.80
C THR A 86 -1.89 5.95 -5.31
N LEU A 87 -1.03 5.08 -5.87
CA LEU A 87 -1.04 4.75 -7.30
C LEU A 87 -2.36 4.09 -7.76
N GLN A 88 -2.97 3.25 -6.92
CA GLN A 88 -4.30 2.69 -7.19
C GLN A 88 -5.38 3.77 -7.19
N VAL A 89 -5.33 4.69 -6.22
CA VAL A 89 -6.25 5.84 -6.17
C VAL A 89 -6.07 6.73 -7.40
N ALA A 90 -4.84 7.03 -7.80
CA ALA A 90 -4.53 7.82 -8.99
C ALA A 90 -5.17 7.23 -10.26
N ARG A 91 -4.99 5.92 -10.49
CA ARG A 91 -5.60 5.20 -11.62
C ARG A 91 -7.12 5.24 -11.59
N ASN A 92 -7.72 5.02 -10.43
CA ASN A 92 -9.17 5.09 -10.26
C ASN A 92 -9.69 6.52 -10.50
N THR A 93 -8.97 7.53 -10.01
CA THR A 93 -9.28 8.94 -10.24
C THR A 93 -9.20 9.28 -11.73
N SER A 94 -8.13 8.89 -12.44
CA SER A 94 -8.02 9.05 -13.89
C SER A 94 -9.21 8.45 -14.64
N ALA A 95 -9.62 7.22 -14.28
CA ALA A 95 -10.79 6.58 -14.89
C ALA A 95 -12.11 7.32 -14.58
N LEU A 96 -12.29 7.80 -13.34
CA LEU A 96 -13.47 8.57 -12.93
C LEU A 96 -13.54 9.93 -13.62
N VAL A 97 -12.42 10.65 -13.74
CA VAL A 97 -12.34 11.93 -14.44
C VAL A 97 -12.58 11.73 -15.94
N THR A 98 -11.94 10.72 -16.55
CA THR A 98 -12.20 10.33 -17.95
C THR A 98 -13.68 10.01 -18.18
N SER A 99 -14.36 9.38 -17.22
CA SER A 99 -15.79 9.06 -17.34
C SER A 99 -16.69 10.30 -17.46
N VAL A 100 -16.22 11.47 -17.01
CA VAL A 100 -16.96 12.74 -17.13
C VAL A 100 -17.20 13.07 -18.60
N LEU A 101 -16.27 12.74 -19.51
CA LEU A 101 -16.41 12.94 -20.95
C LEU A 101 -17.62 12.23 -21.57
N LYS A 102 -18.22 11.25 -20.86
CA LYS A 102 -19.43 10.55 -21.29
C LYS A 102 -20.72 11.31 -20.95
N THR A 103 -20.61 12.41 -20.19
CA THR A 103 -21.74 13.28 -19.87
C THR A 103 -22.24 13.99 -21.13
N LYS A 104 -23.55 13.93 -21.40
CA LYS A 104 -24.14 14.67 -22.51
C LYS A 104 -24.15 16.17 -22.22
N GLY A 105 -23.92 16.98 -23.25
CA GLY A 105 -24.04 18.44 -23.16
C GLY A 105 -22.85 19.17 -22.57
N LEU A 106 -21.68 18.51 -22.46
CA LEU A 106 -20.45 19.21 -22.13
C LEU A 106 -20.10 20.25 -23.19
N SER A 107 -19.72 21.43 -22.75
CA SER A 107 -19.12 22.45 -23.61
C SER A 107 -17.72 22.04 -24.05
N GLY A 108 -17.22 22.65 -25.14
CA GLY A 108 -15.83 22.42 -25.58
C GLY A 108 -14.80 22.78 -24.51
N ALA A 109 -15.08 23.80 -23.69
CA ALA A 109 -14.22 24.20 -22.58
C ALA A 109 -14.16 23.13 -21.47
N GLU A 110 -15.29 22.49 -21.16
CA GLU A 110 -15.33 21.39 -20.19
C GLU A 110 -14.64 20.13 -20.72
N VAL A 111 -14.80 19.82 -22.01
CA VAL A 111 -14.09 18.70 -22.63
C VAL A 111 -12.57 18.91 -22.59
N SER A 112 -12.09 20.13 -22.89
CA SER A 112 -10.66 20.46 -22.79
C SER A 112 -10.17 20.29 -21.36
N ALA A 113 -10.81 20.95 -20.39
CA ALA A 113 -10.36 20.91 -19.00
C ALA A 113 -10.39 19.51 -18.38
N VAL A 114 -11.34 18.66 -18.79
CA VAL A 114 -11.36 17.24 -18.38
C VAL A 114 -10.16 16.49 -18.95
N LYS A 115 -9.80 16.72 -20.22
CA LYS A 115 -8.63 16.09 -20.84
C LYS A 115 -7.33 16.57 -20.21
N ASP A 116 -7.19 17.88 -20.04
CA ASP A 116 -6.02 18.48 -19.40
C ASP A 116 -5.83 17.88 -18.00
N CYS A 117 -6.89 17.78 -17.20
CA CYS A 117 -6.82 17.10 -15.90
C CYS A 117 -6.48 15.60 -16.00
N VAL A 118 -6.94 14.88 -17.03
CA VAL A 118 -6.58 13.46 -17.23
C VAL A 118 -5.10 13.32 -17.53
N ASP A 119 -4.52 14.25 -18.29
CA ASP A 119 -3.10 14.27 -18.63
C ASP A 119 -2.25 14.53 -17.37
N GLU A 120 -2.60 15.53 -16.55
CA GLU A 120 -1.95 15.80 -15.25
C GLU A 120 -1.99 14.58 -14.30
N ILE A 121 -3.13 13.89 -14.19
CA ILE A 121 -3.21 12.65 -13.38
C ILE A 121 -2.32 11.55 -13.99
N GLY A 122 -2.18 11.52 -15.32
CA GLY A 122 -1.29 10.61 -16.04
C GLY A 122 0.17 10.81 -15.66
N ASP A 123 0.61 12.06 -15.60
CA ASP A 123 1.95 12.44 -15.17
C ASP A 123 2.18 12.05 -13.69
N SER A 124 1.24 12.36 -12.80
CA SER A 124 1.30 11.92 -11.40
C SER A 124 1.43 10.39 -11.27
N ILE A 125 0.72 9.62 -12.11
CA ILE A 125 0.81 8.15 -12.13
C ILE A 125 2.23 7.70 -12.49
N ASP A 126 2.87 8.34 -13.45
CA ASP A 126 4.21 7.97 -13.90
C ASP A 126 5.27 8.35 -12.86
N GLU A 127 5.12 9.46 -12.18
CA GLU A 127 5.98 9.89 -11.09
C GLU A 127 5.84 8.99 -9.85
N LEU A 128 4.63 8.56 -9.51
CA LEU A 128 4.40 7.55 -8.47
C LEU A 128 5.07 6.21 -8.83
N LYS A 129 5.05 5.80 -10.10
CA LYS A 129 5.79 4.61 -10.56
C LYS A 129 7.30 4.81 -10.44
N GLN A 130 7.83 5.99 -10.78
CA GLN A 130 9.24 6.30 -10.61
C GLN A 130 9.67 6.26 -9.13
N THR A 131 8.83 6.79 -8.26
CA THR A 131 9.01 6.72 -6.80
C THR A 131 9.10 5.28 -6.31
N LEU A 132 8.18 4.40 -6.73
CA LEU A 132 8.22 2.98 -6.38
C LEU A 132 9.49 2.28 -6.91
N LYS A 133 9.97 2.64 -8.10
CA LYS A 133 11.23 2.12 -8.64
C LYS A 133 12.43 2.55 -7.80
N ALA A 134 12.49 3.81 -7.35
CA ALA A 134 13.55 4.28 -6.45
C ALA A 134 13.48 3.63 -5.08
N LEU A 135 12.28 3.45 -4.51
CA LEU A 135 12.09 2.71 -3.26
C LEU A 135 12.73 1.31 -3.33
N GLY A 136 12.58 0.61 -4.44
CA GLY A 136 13.19 -0.71 -4.66
C GLY A 136 14.73 -0.71 -4.73
N ARG A 137 15.36 0.46 -4.83
CA ARG A 137 16.82 0.65 -4.84
C ARG A 137 17.36 1.22 -3.53
N ILE A 138 16.49 1.55 -2.57
CA ILE A 138 16.89 1.96 -1.23
C ILE A 138 17.65 0.83 -0.53
N GLY A 139 18.72 1.17 0.20
CA GLY A 139 19.63 0.22 0.85
C GLY A 139 20.89 -0.11 0.04
N GLY A 140 20.98 0.37 -1.21
CA GLY A 140 22.22 0.31 -2.00
C GLY A 140 23.13 1.53 -1.80
N PRO A 141 24.29 1.58 -2.51
CA PRO A 141 25.28 2.66 -2.39
C PRO A 141 24.76 4.07 -2.71
N LYS A 142 23.61 4.18 -3.39
CA LYS A 142 22.97 5.44 -3.79
C LYS A 142 21.67 5.74 -3.01
N ALA A 143 21.48 5.15 -1.84
CA ALA A 143 20.22 5.26 -1.09
C ALA A 143 19.77 6.71 -0.85
N GLU A 144 20.70 7.62 -0.55
CA GLU A 144 20.41 9.04 -0.32
C GLU A 144 19.91 9.74 -1.60
N TYR A 145 20.53 9.43 -2.74
CA TYR A 145 20.10 9.91 -4.06
C TYR A 145 18.71 9.36 -4.45
N GLU A 146 18.46 8.07 -4.21
CA GLU A 146 17.14 7.47 -4.47
C GLU A 146 16.06 8.07 -3.55
N MET A 147 16.39 8.38 -2.29
CA MET A 147 15.48 9.08 -1.38
C MET A 147 15.17 10.50 -1.86
N ALA A 148 16.17 11.23 -2.36
CA ALA A 148 15.95 12.56 -2.94
C ALA A 148 15.02 12.47 -4.16
N ASN A 149 15.26 11.52 -5.06
CA ASN A 149 14.38 11.29 -6.22
C ASN A 149 12.95 10.95 -5.82
N MET A 150 12.76 10.08 -4.81
CA MET A 150 11.44 9.76 -4.28
C MET A 150 10.70 11.01 -3.80
N ARG A 151 11.38 11.89 -3.06
CA ARG A 151 10.78 13.14 -2.59
C ARG A 151 10.40 14.04 -3.76
N THR A 152 11.28 14.19 -4.74
CA THR A 152 11.03 14.98 -5.95
C THR A 152 9.80 14.48 -6.70
N TRP A 153 9.74 13.21 -7.07
CA TRP A 153 8.64 12.67 -7.86
C TRP A 153 7.30 12.67 -7.12
N VAL A 154 7.27 12.38 -5.82
CA VAL A 154 6.00 12.47 -5.08
C VAL A 154 5.55 13.93 -4.93
N SER A 155 6.48 14.89 -4.85
CA SER A 155 6.14 16.32 -4.78
C SER A 155 5.65 16.87 -6.12
N ALA A 156 6.22 16.37 -7.23
CA ALA A 156 5.75 16.67 -8.57
C ALA A 156 4.30 16.16 -8.77
N ALA A 157 3.99 14.94 -8.30
CA ALA A 157 2.64 14.41 -8.42
C ALA A 157 1.59 15.26 -7.68
N ILE A 158 1.98 15.90 -6.57
CA ILE A 158 1.12 16.86 -5.86
C ILE A 158 0.92 18.13 -6.69
N THR A 159 1.97 18.57 -7.39
CA THR A 159 1.92 19.77 -8.24
C THR A 159 0.98 19.55 -9.44
N ASP A 160 1.01 18.37 -10.07
CA ASP A 160 0.11 18.02 -11.18
C ASP A 160 -1.36 17.92 -10.70
N GLU A 161 -1.59 17.33 -9.52
CA GLU A 161 -2.91 17.29 -8.88
C GLU A 161 -3.46 18.71 -8.63
N ASP A 162 -2.62 19.61 -8.12
CA ASP A 162 -2.96 21.01 -7.90
C ASP A 162 -3.18 21.74 -9.24
N THR A 163 -2.37 21.48 -10.25
CA THR A 163 -2.50 22.05 -11.60
C THR A 163 -3.84 21.67 -12.25
N CYS A 164 -4.28 20.41 -12.12
CA CYS A 164 -5.63 20.03 -12.54
C CYS A 164 -6.69 20.85 -11.81
N ILE A 165 -6.57 21.02 -10.48
CA ILE A 165 -7.56 21.78 -9.70
C ILE A 165 -7.58 23.25 -10.11
N GLU A 166 -6.43 23.88 -10.27
CA GLU A 166 -6.29 25.28 -10.68
C GLU A 166 -6.88 25.51 -12.07
N GLY A 167 -6.57 24.65 -13.05
CA GLY A 167 -7.12 24.72 -14.40
C GLY A 167 -8.67 24.64 -14.43
N LEU A 168 -9.27 23.90 -13.49
CA LEU A 168 -10.71 23.83 -13.34
C LEU A 168 -11.31 25.08 -12.67
N ASP A 169 -10.61 25.65 -11.69
CA ASP A 169 -11.08 26.80 -10.90
C ASP A 169 -10.96 28.12 -11.69
N GLU A 170 -9.89 28.30 -12.46
CA GLU A 170 -9.64 29.51 -13.24
C GLU A 170 -10.58 29.64 -14.45
N ASN A 171 -11.01 28.52 -15.01
CA ASN A 171 -11.87 28.51 -16.19
C ASN A 171 -13.36 28.72 -15.81
N LYS A 172 -13.80 29.98 -15.89
CA LYS A 172 -15.18 30.40 -15.62
C LYS A 172 -16.23 29.79 -16.56
N LYS A 173 -15.83 29.19 -17.68
CA LYS A 173 -16.74 28.51 -18.63
C LYS A 173 -17.12 27.09 -18.19
N ILE A 174 -16.42 26.54 -17.20
CA ILE A 174 -16.72 25.21 -16.65
C ILE A 174 -17.91 25.33 -15.69
N SER A 175 -18.91 24.46 -15.86
CA SER A 175 -20.05 24.42 -14.95
C SER A 175 -19.62 24.02 -13.53
N SER A 176 -20.32 24.55 -12.53
CA SER A 176 -20.05 24.23 -11.12
C SER A 176 -20.20 22.74 -10.82
N SER A 177 -21.10 22.06 -11.53
CA SER A 177 -21.32 20.62 -11.42
C SER A 177 -20.10 19.81 -11.89
N VAL A 178 -19.58 20.10 -13.08
CA VAL A 178 -18.38 19.43 -13.62
C VAL A 178 -17.17 19.71 -12.75
N ARG A 179 -16.93 20.99 -12.41
CA ARG A 179 -15.82 21.42 -11.53
C ARG A 179 -15.84 20.66 -10.20
N SER A 180 -16.97 20.69 -9.49
CA SER A 180 -17.08 20.06 -8.17
C SER A 180 -16.91 18.54 -8.25
N LYS A 181 -17.43 17.90 -9.31
CA LYS A 181 -17.30 16.46 -9.50
C LYS A 181 -15.84 16.04 -9.65
N ILE A 182 -15.09 16.69 -10.56
CA ILE A 182 -13.67 16.38 -10.81
C ILE A 182 -12.83 16.71 -9.57
N ARG A 183 -13.02 17.90 -8.99
CA ARG A 183 -12.30 18.34 -7.78
C ARG A 183 -12.43 17.33 -6.64
N ASN A 184 -13.63 16.77 -6.43
CA ASN A 184 -13.83 15.77 -5.37
C ASN A 184 -13.02 14.49 -5.59
N TYR A 185 -12.84 14.06 -6.84
CA TYR A 185 -11.99 12.90 -7.15
C TYR A 185 -10.50 13.22 -6.90
N ILE A 186 -10.04 14.40 -7.33
CA ILE A 186 -8.64 14.82 -7.19
C ILE A 186 -8.28 15.07 -5.73
N LEU A 187 -9.13 15.73 -4.94
CA LEU A 187 -8.82 16.01 -3.53
C LEU A 187 -8.58 14.74 -2.71
N ASN A 188 -9.27 13.64 -3.01
CA ASN A 188 -9.00 12.37 -2.34
C ASN A 188 -7.63 11.80 -2.76
N PHE A 189 -7.30 11.90 -4.04
CA PHE A 189 -6.00 11.51 -4.57
C PHE A 189 -4.87 12.33 -3.91
N ALA A 190 -4.99 13.66 -3.90
CA ALA A 190 -3.98 14.54 -3.34
C ALA A 190 -3.73 14.36 -1.85
N ARG A 191 -4.78 14.04 -1.08
CA ARG A 191 -4.63 13.70 0.34
C ARG A 191 -3.83 12.41 0.55
N MET A 192 -3.97 11.44 -0.34
CA MET A 192 -3.20 10.19 -0.31
C MET A 192 -1.73 10.44 -0.70
N THR A 193 -1.48 11.24 -1.73
CA THR A 193 -0.13 11.62 -2.19
C THR A 193 0.60 12.44 -1.13
N SER A 194 -0.05 13.46 -0.55
CA SER A 194 0.48 14.25 0.57
C SER A 194 0.85 13.39 1.78
N ASN A 195 0.01 12.43 2.15
CA ASN A 195 0.34 11.50 3.24
C ASN A 195 1.53 10.60 2.89
N ALA A 196 1.64 10.11 1.65
CA ALA A 196 2.78 9.31 1.22
C ALA A 196 4.09 10.11 1.32
N LEU A 197 4.10 11.36 0.85
CA LEU A 197 5.26 12.26 0.98
C LEU A 197 5.63 12.50 2.45
N ALA A 198 4.63 12.79 3.30
CA ALA A 198 4.86 13.01 4.72
C ALA A 198 5.50 11.79 5.39
N LEU A 199 5.05 10.57 5.05
CA LEU A 199 5.65 9.33 5.56
C LEU A 199 7.09 9.15 5.08
N ILE A 200 7.39 9.45 3.82
CA ILE A 200 8.76 9.40 3.26
C ILE A 200 9.68 10.40 3.98
N ASN A 201 9.17 11.58 4.32
CA ASN A 201 9.93 12.62 5.01
C ASN A 201 10.22 12.33 6.49
N THR A 202 9.62 11.29 7.08
CA THR A 202 9.92 10.92 8.48
C THR A 202 11.31 10.32 8.69
N LEU A 203 11.98 9.85 7.62
CA LEU A 203 13.38 9.45 7.70
C LEU A 203 14.31 10.62 7.34
N LYS A 204 15.24 10.90 8.26
CA LYS A 204 16.47 11.61 7.93
C LYS A 204 17.49 10.53 7.54
N TYR A 205 17.90 10.54 6.27
CA TYR A 205 19.20 10.00 5.91
C TYR A 205 20.26 11.03 6.28
#